data_AF-A0A8H8S2C1-F1
#
_entry.id   AF-A0A8H8S2C1-F1
#
_cell.length_a   1.000
_cell.length_b   1.000
_cell.length_c   1.000
_cell.angle_alpha   90.00
_cell.angle_beta   90.00
_cell.angle_gamma   90.00
#
_symmetry.space_group_name_H-M   'P 1'
#
loop_
_entity.id
_entity.type
_entity.pdbx_description
1 polymer ?
#
loop_
_entity_poly.entity_id
_entity_poly.type
_entity_poly.pdbx_seq_one_letter_code
_entity_poly.pdbx_strand_id
1 'polypeptide(L)'
;MVRNPYLISHILYETLLRWTESRLGKGEGRWQRQDEIANSIHELKNSPPKLLQPLQPARRADNGDGNYTSRRIEADQNFPQVNVPKTRRTYCKGKDCRKHTQHKVTQYKAGKASLFAQGKRRYDRKQSGYGGQTKPVFHKKAKTTKKVVLRLECTACKTKAQLALKRCKHFELGGDKKTKGAALVF
;
A
#
# COMPACT_ATOMS: atom_id res chain seq x y z
N MET A 1 0.86 -20.56 -52.56
CA MET A 1 1.61 -19.47 -51.88
C MET A 1 0.82 -19.16 -50.60
N VAL A 2 1.28 -19.46 -49.39
CA VAL A 2 2.16 -18.60 -48.59
C VAL A 2 2.89 -19.45 -47.53
N ARG A 3 4.21 -19.55 -47.71
CA ARG A 3 5.31 -19.51 -46.74
C ARG A 3 5.19 -20.40 -45.49
N ASN A 4 5.89 -21.52 -45.56
CA ASN A 4 6.30 -22.39 -44.48
C ASN A 4 6.89 -21.57 -43.29
N PRO A 5 6.30 -21.62 -42.09
CA PRO A 5 6.73 -20.85 -40.92
C PRO A 5 8.07 -21.30 -40.33
N TYR A 6 8.59 -22.46 -40.72
CA TYR A 6 9.84 -23.01 -40.20
C TYR A 6 11.11 -22.41 -40.83
N LEU A 7 11.01 -21.71 -41.97
CA LEU A 7 12.18 -21.07 -42.60
C LEU A 7 12.53 -19.70 -41.99
N ILE A 8 11.58 -19.00 -41.39
CA ILE A 8 11.80 -17.65 -40.82
C ILE A 8 12.48 -17.74 -39.45
N SER A 9 12.25 -18.82 -38.68
CA SER A 9 12.91 -19.00 -37.38
C SER A 9 14.39 -19.34 -37.51
N HIS A 10 14.80 -20.03 -38.58
CA HIS A 10 16.18 -20.47 -38.76
C HIS A 10 17.13 -19.31 -39.13
N ILE A 11 16.67 -18.38 -39.99
CA ILE A 11 17.47 -17.23 -40.41
C ILE A 11 17.68 -16.23 -39.27
N LEU A 12 16.68 -16.08 -38.39
CA LEU A 12 16.79 -15.22 -37.21
C LEU A 12 17.65 -15.85 -36.10
N TYR A 13 17.77 -17.18 -36.03
CA TYR A 13 18.62 -17.84 -35.04
C TYR A 13 20.10 -17.72 -35.40
N GLU A 14 20.45 -17.94 -36.67
CA GLU A 14 21.83 -17.85 -37.18
C GLU A 14 22.38 -16.40 -37.14
N THR A 15 21.54 -15.39 -37.36
CA THR A 15 21.95 -13.98 -37.25
C THR A 15 22.16 -13.52 -35.80
N LEU A 16 21.45 -14.12 -34.83
CA LEU A 16 21.65 -13.81 -33.41
C LEU A 16 22.92 -14.46 -32.85
N LEU A 17 23.23 -15.70 -33.25
CA LEU A 17 24.44 -16.43 -32.83
C LEU A 17 25.72 -15.74 -33.31
N ARG A 18 25.74 -15.28 -34.57
CA ARG A 18 26.91 -14.59 -35.15
C ARG A 18 27.16 -13.20 -34.54
N TRP A 19 26.11 -12.55 -33.99
CA TRP A 19 26.23 -11.30 -33.25
C TRP A 19 26.78 -11.51 -31.82
N THR A 20 26.39 -12.61 -31.15
CA THR A 20 26.90 -12.93 -29.81
C THR A 20 28.37 -13.33 -29.81
N GLU A 21 28.85 -13.98 -30.88
CA GLU A 21 30.25 -14.42 -30.99
C GLU A 21 31.23 -13.27 -31.26
N SER A 22 30.76 -12.15 -31.83
CA SER A 22 31.61 -11.00 -32.17
C SER A 22 31.87 -10.05 -30.98
N ARG A 23 31.21 -10.25 -29.82
CA ARG A 23 31.23 -9.28 -28.70
C ARG A 23 31.86 -9.78 -27.40
N LEU A 24 32.24 -11.06 -27.31
CA LEU A 24 32.79 -11.63 -26.08
C LEU A 24 34.25 -12.03 -26.30
N GLY A 25 35.12 -11.06 -26.04
CA GLY A 25 36.55 -11.27 -25.85
C GLY A 25 36.81 -12.32 -24.77
N LYS A 26 37.79 -13.18 -25.06
CA LYS A 26 38.30 -14.28 -24.24
C LYS A 26 38.56 -13.83 -22.80
N GLY A 27 37.92 -14.51 -21.84
CA GLY A 27 38.17 -14.36 -20.41
C GLY A 27 37.76 -15.64 -19.69
N GLU A 28 38.70 -16.56 -19.53
CA GLU A 28 38.55 -17.92 -18.98
C GLU A 28 38.25 -17.99 -17.45
N GLY A 29 37.69 -16.93 -16.86
CA GLY A 29 37.50 -16.82 -15.39
C GLY A 29 36.05 -16.69 -14.90
N ARG A 30 35.04 -16.86 -15.76
CA ARG A 30 33.62 -16.59 -15.43
C ARG A 30 32.73 -17.84 -15.37
N TRP A 31 33.14 -18.95 -15.97
CA TRP A 31 32.32 -20.17 -16.07
C TRP A 31 32.25 -20.98 -14.78
N GLN A 32 33.32 -21.02 -13.98
CA GLN A 32 33.33 -21.78 -12.71
C GLN A 32 32.30 -21.26 -11.68
N ARG A 33 31.98 -19.96 -11.71
CA ARG A 33 31.00 -19.35 -10.78
C ARG A 33 29.54 -19.57 -11.18
N GLN A 34 29.25 -19.89 -12.44
CA GLN A 34 27.87 -20.13 -12.89
C GLN A 34 27.43 -21.57 -12.59
N ASP A 35 28.35 -22.53 -12.67
CA ASP A 35 28.06 -23.93 -12.36
C ASP A 35 27.86 -24.16 -10.85
N GLU A 36 28.59 -23.46 -9.99
CA GLU A 36 28.36 -23.47 -8.53
C GLU A 36 26.98 -22.90 -8.16
N ILE A 37 26.54 -21.84 -8.83
CA ILE A 37 25.21 -21.24 -8.62
C ILE A 37 24.12 -22.18 -9.15
N ALA A 38 24.33 -22.84 -10.28
CA ALA A 38 23.38 -23.80 -10.84
C ALA A 38 23.19 -25.02 -9.94
N ASN A 39 24.28 -25.57 -9.38
CA ASN A 39 24.24 -26.70 -8.45
C ASN A 39 23.57 -26.33 -7.11
N SER A 40 23.82 -25.11 -6.60
CA SER A 40 23.14 -24.60 -5.40
C SER A 40 21.62 -24.44 -5.59
N ILE A 41 21.17 -24.00 -6.77
CA ILE A 41 19.74 -23.87 -7.07
C ILE A 41 19.07 -25.24 -7.25
N HIS A 42 19.80 -26.24 -7.76
CA HIS A 42 19.28 -27.60 -7.91
C HIS A 42 19.09 -28.33 -6.56
N GLU A 43 20.00 -28.14 -5.60
CA GLU A 43 19.86 -28.70 -4.24
C GLU A 43 18.69 -28.08 -3.46
N LEU A 44 18.45 -26.77 -3.62
CA LEU A 44 17.33 -26.08 -2.97
C LEU A 44 15.96 -26.53 -3.51
N LYS A 45 15.89 -26.96 -4.78
CA LYS A 45 14.62 -27.40 -5.41
C LYS A 45 14.29 -28.87 -5.15
N ASN A 46 15.28 -29.69 -4.83
CA ASN A 46 15.10 -31.14 -4.61
C ASN A 46 15.24 -31.57 -3.14
N SER A 47 15.44 -30.62 -2.22
CA SER A 47 15.43 -30.91 -0.78
C SER A 47 13.99 -31.21 -0.31
N PRO A 48 13.75 -32.36 0.36
CA PRO A 48 12.43 -32.68 0.89
C PRO A 48 12.01 -31.61 1.90
N PRO A 49 10.74 -31.15 1.89
CA PRO A 49 10.27 -30.19 2.86
C PRO A 49 10.39 -30.81 4.26
N LYS A 50 11.24 -30.23 5.11
CA LYS A 50 11.30 -30.60 6.53
C LYS A 50 9.90 -30.39 7.11
N LEU A 51 9.22 -31.51 7.41
CA LEU A 51 7.98 -31.51 8.17
C LEU A 51 8.25 -30.78 9.49
N LEU A 52 7.73 -29.55 9.60
CA LEU A 52 7.70 -28.84 10.87
C LEU A 52 6.80 -29.66 11.79
N GLN A 53 7.40 -30.41 12.70
CA GLN A 53 6.63 -31.08 13.74
C GLN A 53 5.86 -29.99 14.49
N PRO A 54 4.54 -30.15 14.70
CA PRO A 54 3.78 -29.19 15.47
C PRO A 54 4.40 -29.12 16.86
N LEU A 55 4.90 -27.93 17.23
CA LEU A 55 5.27 -27.64 18.61
C LEU A 55 4.03 -27.94 19.46
N GLN A 56 4.13 -28.99 20.28
CA GLN A 56 3.07 -29.27 21.25
C GLN A 56 2.89 -28.01 22.10
N PRO A 57 1.67 -27.49 22.25
CA PRO A 57 1.44 -26.36 23.14
C PRO A 57 1.85 -26.81 24.54
N ALA A 58 2.83 -26.12 25.13
CA ALA A 58 3.17 -26.29 26.52
C ALA A 58 1.87 -26.13 27.33
N ARG A 59 1.43 -27.21 27.99
CA ARG A 59 0.35 -27.14 28.96
C ARG A 59 0.84 -26.19 30.05
N ARG A 60 0.36 -24.95 30.04
CA ARG A 60 0.51 -24.06 31.18
C ARG A 60 -0.27 -24.71 32.32
N ALA A 61 0.42 -24.99 33.41
CA ALA A 61 -0.21 -25.38 34.65
C ALA A 61 -1.03 -24.17 35.13
N ASP A 62 -2.34 -24.25 34.99
CA ASP A 62 -3.27 -23.30 35.58
C ASP A 62 -3.34 -23.59 37.08
N ASN A 63 -2.47 -22.92 37.83
CA ASN A 63 -2.59 -22.77 39.28
C ASN A 63 -2.87 -21.30 39.57
N GLY A 64 -3.96 -21.01 40.27
CA GLY A 64 -4.08 -19.75 41.02
C GLY A 64 -5.19 -18.81 40.55
N ASP A 65 -6.37 -19.04 41.11
CA ASP A 65 -7.14 -18.07 41.89
C ASP A 65 -7.78 -16.88 41.16
N GLY A 66 -9.11 -16.99 41.08
CA GLY A 66 -10.00 -15.94 40.63
C GLY A 66 -9.84 -14.66 41.44
N ASN A 67 -9.47 -13.59 40.74
CA ASN A 67 -10.00 -12.26 40.96
C ASN A 67 -9.73 -11.38 39.73
N TYR A 68 -10.42 -11.64 38.60
CA TYR A 68 -10.51 -10.66 37.51
C TYR A 68 -11.61 -9.63 37.86
N THR A 69 -11.47 -8.99 39.01
CA THR A 69 -12.08 -7.67 39.21
C THR A 69 -11.45 -6.77 38.16
N SER A 70 -12.21 -6.54 37.09
CA SER A 70 -12.45 -5.23 36.48
C SER A 70 -11.46 -4.12 36.81
N ARG A 71 -10.16 -4.32 36.64
CA ARG A 71 -9.25 -3.22 36.32
C ARG A 71 -9.37 -3.00 34.83
N ARG A 72 -10.55 -2.50 34.45
CA ARG A 72 -10.68 -1.63 33.29
C ARG A 72 -9.69 -0.52 33.63
N ILE A 73 -8.49 -0.63 33.09
CA ILE A 73 -7.55 0.48 33.06
C ILE A 73 -8.37 1.59 32.42
N GLU A 74 -8.83 2.53 33.24
CA GLU A 74 -9.27 3.84 32.79
C GLU A 74 -8.03 4.49 32.22
N ALA A 75 -7.67 4.02 31.02
CA ALA A 75 -6.71 4.67 30.19
C ALA A 75 -7.46 5.89 29.70
N ASP A 76 -7.48 6.93 30.53
CA ASP A 76 -7.74 8.30 30.12
C ASP A 76 -6.62 8.67 29.15
N GLN A 77 -6.72 8.10 27.96
CA GLN A 77 -5.77 8.25 26.89
C GLN A 77 -6.12 9.59 26.28
N ASN A 78 -5.51 10.63 26.84
CA ASN A 78 -5.46 11.95 26.25
C ASN A 78 -4.74 11.83 24.90
N PHE A 79 -5.46 11.42 23.86
CA PHE A 79 -4.92 11.28 22.52
C PHE A 79 -4.61 12.69 22.01
N PRO A 80 -3.39 12.97 21.54
CA PRO A 80 -3.03 14.31 21.09
C PRO A 80 -3.97 14.73 19.95
N GLN A 81 -4.81 15.73 20.24
CA GLN A 81 -5.70 16.36 19.27
C GLN A 81 -4.86 17.03 18.18
N VAL A 82 -5.14 16.68 16.91
CA VAL A 82 -4.42 17.24 15.75
C VAL A 82 -5.24 18.38 15.16
N ASN A 83 -4.71 19.60 15.25
CA ASN A 83 -5.28 20.81 14.66
C ASN A 83 -4.49 21.23 13.41
N VAL A 84 -5.20 21.50 12.31
CA VAL A 84 -4.62 22.02 11.06
C VAL A 84 -5.30 23.34 10.69
N PRO A 85 -4.54 24.39 10.28
CA PRO A 85 -5.15 25.65 9.90
C PRO A 85 -5.98 25.53 8.61
N LYS A 86 -7.07 26.30 8.53
CA LYS A 86 -7.93 26.42 7.33
C LYS A 86 -7.19 27.04 6.13
N THR A 87 -6.08 27.72 6.38
CA THR A 87 -5.27 28.39 5.37
C THR A 87 -3.80 27.96 5.52
N ARG A 88 -3.14 27.61 4.41
CA ARG A 88 -1.71 27.27 4.38
C ARG A 88 -1.04 27.82 3.13
N ARG A 89 0.14 28.45 3.27
CA ARG A 89 0.99 28.78 2.11
C ARG A 89 1.82 27.55 1.73
N THR A 90 1.72 27.13 0.46
CA THR A 90 2.45 25.98 -0.07
C THR A 90 2.69 26.15 -1.56
N TYR A 91 3.60 25.37 -2.12
CA TYR A 91 3.88 25.39 -3.55
C TYR A 91 2.66 24.96 -4.38
N CYS A 92 2.30 25.76 -5.37
CA CYS A 92 1.22 25.49 -6.31
C CYS A 92 1.79 24.98 -7.64
N LYS A 93 1.35 23.78 -8.06
CA LYS A 93 1.75 23.14 -9.33
C LYS A 93 0.98 23.64 -10.56
N GLY A 94 0.05 24.58 -10.38
CA GLY A 94 -0.68 25.19 -11.49
C GLY A 94 0.27 25.85 -12.50
N LYS A 95 -0.03 25.69 -13.79
CA LYS A 95 0.81 26.16 -14.90
C LYS A 95 1.14 27.64 -14.78
N ASP A 96 0.17 28.45 -14.34
CA ASP A 96 0.26 29.91 -14.23
C ASP A 96 0.86 30.39 -12.90
N CYS A 97 0.90 29.53 -11.88
CA CYS A 97 1.36 29.91 -10.55
C CYS A 97 2.83 29.55 -10.33
N ARG A 98 3.18 28.25 -10.40
CA ARG A 98 4.52 27.69 -10.11
C ARG A 98 5.27 28.35 -8.94
N LYS A 99 4.53 28.78 -7.91
CA LYS A 99 5.05 29.56 -6.77
C LYS A 99 4.27 29.23 -5.49
N HIS A 100 4.76 29.74 -4.36
CA HIS A 100 4.12 29.56 -3.06
C HIS A 100 2.93 30.52 -2.88
N THR A 101 1.73 29.99 -3.06
CA THR A 101 0.47 30.73 -2.94
C THR A 101 -0.30 30.32 -1.69
N GLN A 102 -1.27 31.15 -1.30
CA GLN A 102 -2.21 30.81 -0.25
C GLN A 102 -3.18 29.73 -0.72
N HIS A 103 -3.32 28.67 0.05
CA HIS A 103 -4.29 27.60 -0.21
C HIS A 103 -5.36 27.57 0.87
N LYS A 104 -6.60 27.31 0.45
CA LYS A 104 -7.71 26.94 1.32
C LYS A 104 -7.62 25.44 1.59
N VAL A 105 -7.58 25.07 2.86
CA VAL A 105 -7.46 23.68 3.31
C VAL A 105 -8.86 23.18 3.64
N THR A 106 -9.23 22.04 3.08
CA THR A 106 -10.49 21.34 3.38
C THR A 106 -10.21 19.85 3.63
N GLN A 107 -11.08 19.18 4.38
CA GLN A 107 -10.99 17.73 4.52
C GLN A 107 -11.53 17.06 3.25
N TYR A 108 -10.78 16.08 2.73
CA TYR A 108 -11.27 15.26 1.63
C TYR A 108 -12.43 14.38 2.10
N LYS A 109 -13.49 14.33 1.30
CA LYS A 109 -14.61 13.39 1.44
C LYS A 109 -14.68 12.52 0.20
N ALA A 110 -14.92 11.22 0.39
CA ALA A 110 -15.17 10.32 -0.72
C ALA A 110 -16.50 10.69 -1.40
N GLY A 111 -16.50 10.75 -2.72
CA GLY A 111 -17.72 10.96 -3.51
C GLY A 111 -18.61 9.71 -3.56
N LYS A 112 -19.81 9.86 -4.11
CA LYS A 112 -20.72 8.75 -4.41
C LYS A 112 -20.06 7.80 -5.42
N ALA A 113 -20.16 6.49 -5.17
CA ALA A 113 -19.65 5.48 -6.09
C ALA A 113 -20.45 5.48 -7.41
N SER A 114 -19.77 5.50 -8.55
CA SER A 114 -20.39 5.45 -9.87
C SER A 114 -20.79 4.01 -10.25
N LEU A 115 -22.01 3.84 -10.76
CA LEU A 115 -22.54 2.54 -11.20
C LEU A 115 -21.98 2.11 -12.56
N PHE A 116 -21.61 3.07 -13.41
CA PHE A 116 -21.16 2.82 -14.79
C PHE A 116 -19.67 2.47 -14.89
N ALA A 117 -18.93 2.56 -13.78
CA ALA A 117 -17.54 2.14 -13.72
C ALA A 117 -17.42 0.66 -14.15
N GLN A 118 -16.39 0.35 -14.95
CA GLN A 118 -16.21 -0.99 -15.54
C GLN A 118 -16.24 -2.12 -14.48
N GLY A 119 -15.61 -1.89 -13.32
CA GLY A 119 -15.59 -2.86 -12.22
C GLY A 119 -16.98 -3.13 -11.62
N LYS A 120 -17.81 -2.10 -11.50
CA LYS A 120 -19.18 -2.23 -10.99
C LYS A 120 -20.09 -2.93 -12.01
N ARG A 121 -20.03 -2.54 -13.28
CA ARG A 121 -20.75 -3.24 -14.38
C ARG A 121 -20.40 -4.73 -14.45
N ARG A 122 -19.11 -5.07 -14.33
CA ARG A 122 -18.66 -6.47 -14.30
C ARG A 122 -19.15 -7.21 -13.06
N TYR A 123 -19.13 -6.56 -11.89
CA TYR A 123 -19.62 -7.15 -10.64
C TYR A 123 -21.10 -7.46 -10.73
N ASP A 124 -21.92 -6.51 -11.21
CA ASP A 124 -23.37 -6.67 -11.29
C ASP A 124 -23.77 -7.78 -12.27
N ARG A 125 -23.10 -7.86 -13.43
CA ARG A 125 -23.28 -8.98 -14.37
C ARG A 125 -22.80 -10.32 -13.82
N LYS A 126 -21.77 -10.34 -12.98
CA LYS A 126 -21.32 -11.58 -12.33
C LYS A 126 -22.30 -12.02 -11.24
N GLN A 127 -22.91 -11.06 -10.56
CA GLN A 127 -23.81 -11.30 -9.44
C GLN A 127 -25.24 -11.65 -9.88
N SER A 128 -25.64 -11.35 -11.12
CA SER A 128 -26.96 -11.69 -11.64
C SER A 128 -27.13 -13.21 -11.81
N GLY A 129 -28.34 -13.70 -11.53
CA GLY A 129 -28.69 -15.13 -11.60
C GLY A 129 -28.57 -15.84 -10.26
N TYR A 130 -28.46 -17.16 -10.30
CA TYR A 130 -28.31 -18.00 -9.11
C TYR A 130 -26.83 -18.22 -8.76
N GLY A 131 -26.54 -18.64 -7.53
CA GLY A 131 -25.17 -18.93 -7.07
C GLY A 131 -24.65 -18.03 -5.93
N GLY A 132 -25.49 -17.13 -5.41
CA GLY A 132 -25.19 -16.36 -4.20
C GLY A 132 -24.07 -15.32 -4.38
N GLN A 133 -23.30 -15.08 -3.31
CA GLN A 133 -22.28 -14.03 -3.30
C GLN A 133 -21.02 -14.43 -4.07
N THR A 134 -20.72 -13.74 -5.17
CA THR A 134 -19.67 -14.16 -6.12
C THR A 134 -18.26 -13.60 -5.86
N LYS A 135 -18.11 -12.69 -4.89
CA LYS A 135 -16.85 -12.04 -4.50
C LYS A 135 -16.71 -11.97 -2.98
N PRO A 136 -15.49 -12.08 -2.45
CA PRO A 136 -15.26 -12.11 -1.01
C PRO A 136 -15.67 -10.80 -0.34
N VAL A 137 -16.34 -10.90 0.80
CA VAL A 137 -16.65 -9.78 1.70
C VAL A 137 -15.64 -9.77 2.83
N PHE A 138 -15.05 -8.60 3.10
CA PHE A 138 -14.03 -8.46 4.13
C PHE A 138 -14.65 -8.21 5.51
N HIS A 139 -14.45 -9.11 6.47
CA HIS A 139 -15.04 -9.03 7.82
C HIS A 139 -14.07 -8.58 8.93
N LYS A 140 -12.78 -8.93 8.84
CA LYS A 140 -11.80 -8.76 9.93
C LYS A 140 -11.13 -7.38 9.92
N LYS A 141 -11.89 -6.30 10.15
CA LYS A 141 -11.34 -4.93 10.22
C LYS A 141 -10.52 -4.70 11.51
N ALA A 142 -9.20 -4.60 11.37
CA ALA A 142 -8.31 -4.34 12.51
C ALA A 142 -8.04 -2.84 12.76
N LYS A 143 -8.12 -1.99 11.74
CA LYS A 143 -7.77 -0.56 11.85
C LYS A 143 -8.96 0.26 12.34
N THR A 144 -8.76 1.01 13.43
CA THR A 144 -9.77 1.88 14.05
C THR A 144 -9.81 3.29 13.45
N THR A 145 -8.70 3.76 12.87
CA THR A 145 -8.56 5.10 12.29
C THR A 145 -8.26 5.05 10.79
N LYS A 146 -8.48 6.17 10.10
CA LYS A 146 -8.13 6.38 8.67
C LYS A 146 -7.02 7.41 8.56
N LYS A 147 -6.32 7.44 7.41
CA LYS A 147 -5.44 8.57 7.09
C LYS A 147 -6.33 9.73 6.65
N VAL A 148 -6.23 10.87 7.32
CA VAL A 148 -6.93 12.08 6.91
C VAL A 148 -6.21 12.66 5.70
N VAL A 149 -6.95 12.93 4.63
CA VAL A 149 -6.41 13.59 3.43
C VAL A 149 -6.96 15.01 3.38
N LEU A 150 -6.07 15.97 3.21
CA LEU A 150 -6.40 17.37 3.02
C LEU A 150 -6.48 17.66 1.53
N ARG A 151 -7.48 18.45 1.14
CA ARG A 151 -7.61 19.05 -0.18
C ARG A 151 -7.22 20.52 -0.08
N LEU A 152 -6.12 20.86 -0.74
CA LEU A 152 -5.54 22.19 -0.81
C LEU A 152 -5.99 22.84 -2.11
N GLU A 153 -6.80 23.89 -2.02
CA GLU A 153 -7.26 24.66 -3.17
C GLU A 153 -6.52 25.99 -3.26
N CYS A 154 -5.82 26.23 -4.36
CA CYS A 154 -5.10 27.48 -4.59
C CYS A 154 -6.09 28.64 -4.79
N THR A 155 -5.87 29.77 -4.12
CA THR A 155 -6.76 30.94 -4.26
C THR A 155 -6.68 31.61 -5.64
N ALA A 156 -5.52 31.53 -6.32
CA ALA A 156 -5.30 32.18 -7.62
C ALA A 156 -5.81 31.33 -8.80
N CYS A 157 -5.26 30.13 -9.00
CA CYS A 157 -5.58 29.27 -10.15
C CYS A 157 -6.61 28.17 -9.86
N LYS A 158 -7.14 28.09 -8.63
CA LYS A 158 -8.15 27.08 -8.21
C LYS A 158 -7.74 25.61 -8.39
N THR A 159 -6.46 25.35 -8.70
CA THR A 159 -5.94 23.99 -8.78
C THR A 159 -5.97 23.34 -7.41
N LYS A 160 -6.29 22.04 -7.39
CA LYS A 160 -6.45 21.26 -6.17
C LYS A 160 -5.29 20.27 -6.02
N ALA A 161 -4.67 20.24 -4.85
CA ALA A 161 -3.67 19.26 -4.47
C ALA A 161 -4.16 18.44 -3.26
N GLN A 162 -3.76 17.18 -3.18
CA GLN A 162 -4.08 16.30 -2.06
C GLN A 162 -2.84 16.06 -1.20
N LEU A 163 -2.98 16.15 0.12
CA LEU A 163 -1.92 15.87 1.09
C LEU A 163 -2.45 14.90 2.15
N ALA A 164 -1.83 13.71 2.24
CA ALA A 164 -2.19 12.71 3.25
C ALA A 164 -1.41 12.94 4.55
N LEU A 165 -2.11 12.96 5.68
CA LEU A 165 -1.52 13.01 7.01
C LEU A 165 -1.25 11.59 7.57
N LYS A 166 -0.54 11.54 8.69
CA LYS A 166 -0.47 10.34 9.54
C LYS A 166 -1.87 10.03 10.11
N ARG A 167 -2.06 8.81 10.60
CA ARG A 167 -3.34 8.40 11.21
C ARG A 167 -3.52 9.10 12.54
N CYS A 168 -4.71 9.65 12.79
CA CYS A 168 -5.11 10.28 14.04
C CYS A 168 -6.53 9.84 14.42
N LYS A 169 -6.87 9.92 15.71
CA LYS A 169 -8.24 9.64 16.22
C LYS A 169 -9.11 10.90 16.16
N HIS A 170 -8.58 12.01 16.67
CA HIS A 170 -9.23 13.32 16.67
C HIS A 170 -8.52 14.25 15.69
N PHE A 171 -9.28 14.80 14.74
CA PHE A 171 -8.80 15.75 13.75
C PHE A 171 -9.76 16.93 13.69
N GLU A 172 -9.23 18.13 13.82
CA GLU A 172 -9.97 19.37 13.71
C GLU A 172 -9.31 20.31 12.70
N LEU A 173 -10.13 21.14 12.06
CA LEU A 173 -9.70 22.06 11.04
C LEU A 173 -10.02 23.50 11.47
N GLY A 174 -8.97 24.25 11.80
CA GLY A 174 -9.06 25.63 12.27
C GLY A 174 -9.62 25.76 13.68
N GLY A 175 -9.23 24.85 14.58
CA GLY A 175 -9.45 25.03 16.01
C GLY A 175 -8.53 26.11 16.59
N ASP A 176 -8.77 26.48 17.84
CA ASP A 176 -7.99 27.51 18.51
C ASP A 176 -6.55 27.07 18.77
N LYS A 177 -5.63 28.03 18.73
CA LYS A 177 -4.24 27.77 19.06
C LYS A 177 -4.13 27.65 20.58
N LYS A 178 -3.44 26.62 21.04
CA LYS A 178 -3.15 26.44 22.47
C LYS A 178 -2.36 27.64 23.00
N THR A 179 -2.86 28.30 24.03
CA THR A 179 -2.16 29.36 24.76
C THR A 179 -1.09 28.74 25.66
N LYS A 180 0.08 29.37 25.73
CA LYS A 180 1.17 28.90 26.60
C LYS A 180 0.95 29.47 28.01
N GLY A 181 0.95 28.61 29.03
CA GLY A 181 0.92 29.03 30.44
C GLY A 181 -0.43 29.52 30.97
N ALA A 182 -1.53 29.28 30.24
CA ALA A 182 -2.86 29.57 30.76
C ALA A 182 -3.21 28.58 31.89
N ALA A 183 -3.76 29.11 32.99
CA ALA A 183 -4.30 28.28 34.06
C ALA A 183 -5.47 27.44 33.52
N LEU A 184 -5.47 26.16 33.89
CA LEU A 184 -6.62 25.30 33.61
C LEU A 184 -7.79 25.79 34.45
N VAL A 185 -8.92 26.05 33.79
CA VAL A 185 -10.18 26.35 34.49
C VAL A 185 -10.75 25.01 34.94
N PHE A 186 -10.90 24.85 36.25
CA PHE A 186 -11.47 23.66 36.89
C PHE A 186 -12.98 23.81 37.06
#